data_AF-A0AAW6ZKY2-F1
#
_entry.id   AF-A0AAW6ZKY2-F1
#
_cell.length_a   1.000
_cell.length_b   1.000
_cell.length_c   1.000
_cell.angle_alpha   90.00
_cell.angle_beta   90.00
_cell.angle_gamma   90.00
#
_symmetry.space_group_name_H-M   'P 1'
#
loop_
_entity.id
_entity.type
_entity.pdbx_description
1 polymer ?
#
loop_
_entity_poly.entity_id
_entity_poly.type
_entity_poly.pdbx_seq_one_letter_code
_entity_poly.pdbx_strand_id
1 'polypeptide(L)'
;MDMFGALPVFVEANGEDTVEAAVEVTFDVVKMILTIGAGMLVGIVAGLLLIAGLRILTRRSVHMDRVYRAVSRRLEVLLALVGAWLGFHYRLTVMPATPPDWLNWVGHGFVLAIIGAVTWVLSGLVDGVTRAINDRMAETSEGRAARVKTQTQILRRVIKASVWILGVAVALLTFPGARAAGASILASAGIISVVAGLAAQTTLGNVFAGLQLAFTDSIRVDDVVLYEGNYTKVEEITLTYVVLAVWDGRRIIVPSTIMTTKSFENWTRRAPDMMGDVIITVDWAVPIDAARMRFEQILRNTDLWDGRTGVLLVADAASMDRINLRCLVSAKNSPTLTDLRNHVREEMVRWIQEEAPQSIPHERYYSGQMGDMAARNEETLALVQERGEGQPPAFEPEGGSVDDTQETEVISTKDVAKFLRVPLAEREAELAAGKGAGGGADGGAEGGEPTVETPTTAAKSAIFTGSVEAEERAKEFAGPGEKVYEERKLSAETQKLPVTDTETKENI
;
A
#
# COMPACT_ATOMS: atom_id res chain seq x y z
N MET A 1 18.31 15.73 63.49
CA MET A 1 17.81 14.90 64.61
C MET A 1 17.54 13.54 64.02
N ASP A 2 18.45 12.57 63.98
CA ASP A 2 19.75 12.36 64.62
C ASP A 2 20.75 11.85 63.56
N MET A 3 21.91 12.52 63.43
CA MET A 3 22.89 12.23 62.37
C MET A 3 24.27 11.83 62.95
N PHE A 4 24.32 11.39 64.22
CA PHE A 4 25.55 11.01 64.92
C PHE A 4 25.33 9.90 65.98
N GLY A 5 24.24 9.13 65.89
CA GLY A 5 23.77 8.26 66.98
C GLY A 5 24.10 6.76 66.88
N ALA A 6 25.13 6.36 66.14
CA ALA A 6 25.53 4.94 66.06
C ALA A 6 27.05 4.79 65.98
N LEU A 7 27.74 5.29 67.02
CA LEU A 7 29.04 4.73 67.41
C LEU A 7 28.75 3.38 68.10
N PRO A 8 29.44 2.29 67.75
CA PRO A 8 29.24 1.03 68.44
C PRO A 8 29.61 1.22 69.90
N VAL A 9 28.72 0.75 70.78
CA VAL A 9 28.98 0.61 72.22
C VAL A 9 30.24 -0.22 72.37
N PHE A 10 31.34 0.44 72.75
CA PHE A 10 32.58 -0.20 73.13
C PHE A 10 32.31 -1.00 74.40
N VAL A 11 32.03 -2.29 74.23
CA VAL A 11 32.30 -3.29 75.27
C VAL A 11 33.81 -3.23 75.51
N GLU A 12 34.18 -3.14 76.78
CA GLU A 12 35.52 -3.00 77.33
C GLU A 12 36.48 -4.04 76.72
N ALA A 13 37.15 -3.66 75.63
CA ALA A 13 38.19 -4.45 74.95
C ALA A 13 39.54 -3.77 75.22
N ASN A 14 40.59 -4.58 75.36
CA ASN A 14 41.94 -4.12 75.65
C ASN A 14 42.38 -3.10 74.58
N GLY A 15 43.20 -2.12 74.98
CA GLY A 15 43.71 -1.10 74.05
C GLY A 15 44.43 -1.67 72.82
N GLU A 16 45.01 -2.88 72.94
CA GLU A 16 45.63 -3.61 71.82
C GLU A 16 44.61 -4.07 70.76
N ASP A 17 43.44 -4.58 71.16
CA ASP A 17 42.39 -5.06 70.25
C ASP A 17 41.80 -3.93 69.40
N THR A 18 41.72 -2.72 69.98
CA THR A 18 41.22 -1.52 69.28
C THR A 18 42.19 -1.00 68.23
N VAL A 19 43.50 -1.14 68.48
CA VAL A 19 44.56 -0.74 67.53
C VAL A 19 44.65 -1.76 66.40
N GLU A 20 44.57 -3.05 66.71
CA GLU A 20 44.61 -4.13 65.72
C GLU A 20 43.41 -4.05 64.75
N ALA A 21 42.20 -3.82 65.28
CA ALA A 21 41.00 -3.60 64.45
C ALA A 21 41.12 -2.34 63.56
N ALA A 22 41.67 -1.24 64.07
CA ALA A 22 41.87 -0.02 63.29
C ALA A 22 42.88 -0.21 62.14
N VAL A 23 43.93 -1.00 62.38
CA VAL A 23 44.93 -1.38 61.37
C VAL A 23 44.31 -2.27 60.30
N GLU A 24 43.49 -3.26 60.68
CA GLU A 24 42.81 -4.16 59.74
C GLU A 24 41.83 -3.41 58.82
N VAL A 25 41.03 -2.50 59.38
CA VAL A 25 40.14 -1.61 58.60
C VAL A 25 40.94 -0.76 57.61
N THR A 26 42.08 -0.22 58.04
CA THR A 26 42.95 0.59 57.17
C THR A 26 43.49 -0.23 56.00
N PHE A 27 43.96 -1.46 56.25
CA PHE A 27 44.42 -2.37 55.19
C PHE A 27 43.28 -2.76 54.24
N ASP A 28 42.08 -2.97 54.74
CA ASP A 28 40.93 -3.32 53.93
C ASP A 28 40.46 -2.19 53.01
N VAL A 29 40.48 -0.95 53.52
CA VAL A 29 40.20 0.26 52.74
C VAL A 29 41.27 0.47 51.66
N VAL A 30 42.56 0.29 51.99
CA VAL A 30 43.65 0.40 51.00
C VAL A 30 43.50 -0.65 49.90
N LYS A 31 43.24 -1.91 50.25
CA LYS A 31 42.98 -2.99 49.27
C LYS A 31 41.77 -2.68 48.39
N MET A 32 40.71 -2.10 48.97
CA MET A 32 39.51 -1.70 48.21
C MET A 32 39.83 -0.59 47.20
N ILE A 33 40.60 0.42 47.57
CA ILE A 33 41.04 1.48 46.65
C ILE A 33 41.89 0.88 45.51
N LEU A 34 42.77 -0.08 45.83
CA LEU A 34 43.60 -0.75 44.83
C LEU A 34 42.78 -1.60 43.83
N THR A 35 41.77 -2.36 44.29
CA THR A 35 40.94 -3.16 43.39
C THR A 35 40.01 -2.30 42.53
N ILE A 36 39.47 -1.21 43.08
CA ILE A 36 38.70 -0.22 42.31
C ILE A 36 39.59 0.44 41.26
N GLY A 37 40.81 0.86 41.64
CA GLY A 37 41.78 1.45 40.73
C GLY A 37 42.24 0.49 39.63
N ALA A 38 42.50 -0.77 39.97
CA ALA A 38 42.82 -1.82 39.00
C ALA A 38 41.65 -2.08 38.04
N GLY A 39 40.43 -2.16 38.56
CA GLY A 39 39.21 -2.30 37.74
C GLY A 39 39.01 -1.10 36.80
N MET A 40 39.22 0.12 37.29
CA MET A 40 39.16 1.34 36.48
C MET A 40 40.20 1.34 35.35
N LEU A 41 41.43 0.91 35.65
CA LEU A 41 42.52 0.81 34.67
C LEU A 41 42.18 -0.21 33.57
N VAL A 42 41.66 -1.38 33.96
CA VAL A 42 41.15 -2.39 33.02
C VAL A 42 40.02 -1.80 32.16
N GLY A 43 39.10 -1.05 32.76
CA GLY A 43 38.03 -0.35 32.05
C GLY A 43 38.54 0.68 31.03
N ILE A 44 39.56 1.47 31.39
CA ILE A 44 40.21 2.43 30.47
C ILE A 44 40.90 1.70 29.32
N VAL A 45 41.66 0.63 29.61
CA VAL A 45 42.33 -0.16 28.56
C VAL A 45 41.31 -0.79 27.62
N ALA A 46 40.23 -1.38 28.16
CA ALA A 46 39.13 -1.90 27.36
C ALA A 46 38.48 -0.81 26.50
N GLY A 47 38.30 0.40 27.06
CA GLY A 47 37.81 1.57 26.34
C GLY A 47 38.71 1.97 25.19
N LEU A 48 40.02 2.09 25.42
CA LEU A 48 41.01 2.41 24.40
C LEU A 48 41.06 1.36 23.29
N LEU A 49 40.97 0.07 23.63
CA LEU A 49 40.91 -1.03 22.66
C LEU A 49 39.64 -0.99 21.81
N LEU A 50 38.48 -0.79 22.44
CA LEU A 50 37.21 -0.67 21.75
C LEU A 50 37.18 0.56 20.83
N ILE A 51 37.80 1.66 21.27
CA ILE A 51 37.99 2.88 20.49
C ILE A 51 38.95 2.66 19.33
N ALA A 52 40.06 1.96 19.53
CA ALA A 52 40.95 1.57 18.44
C ALA A 52 40.23 0.69 17.40
N GLY A 53 39.41 -0.27 17.84
CA GLY A 53 38.57 -1.10 16.98
C GLY A 53 37.52 -0.31 16.20
N LEU A 54 36.74 0.56 16.87
CA LEU A 54 35.77 1.43 16.21
C LEU A 54 36.45 2.35 15.20
N ARG A 55 37.65 2.85 15.49
CA ARG A 55 38.43 3.67 14.56
C ARG A 55 38.77 2.91 13.29
N ILE A 56 39.16 1.64 13.41
CA ILE A 56 39.50 0.81 12.26
C ILE A 56 38.28 0.61 11.35
N LEU A 57 37.10 0.38 11.92
CA LEU A 57 35.84 0.27 11.17
C LEU A 57 35.41 1.60 10.54
N THR A 58 35.53 2.71 11.29
CA THR A 58 35.06 4.03 10.85
C THR A 58 36.01 4.77 9.91
N ARG A 59 37.30 4.36 9.83
CA ARG A 59 38.28 4.85 8.83
C ARG A 59 37.81 4.74 7.39
N ARG A 60 36.84 3.86 7.10
CA ARG A 60 36.25 3.71 5.75
C ARG A 60 35.36 4.90 5.35
N SER A 61 34.99 5.79 6.27
CA SER A 61 34.13 6.95 5.99
C SER A 61 34.58 8.21 6.75
N VAL A 62 34.95 9.26 6.01
CA VAL A 62 35.44 10.56 6.54
C VAL A 62 34.45 11.22 7.52
N HIS A 63 33.16 10.95 7.33
CA HIS A 63 32.08 11.55 8.12
C HIS A 63 31.87 10.89 9.48
N MET A 64 32.16 9.58 9.61
CA MET A 64 32.00 8.85 10.88
C MET A 64 33.11 9.16 11.87
N ASP A 65 34.27 9.65 11.41
CA ASP A 65 35.43 9.95 12.26
C ASP A 65 35.17 11.13 13.24
N ARG A 66 34.21 12.00 12.92
CA ARG A 66 33.75 13.07 13.82
C ARG A 66 32.68 12.60 14.81
N VAL A 67 31.80 11.68 14.41
CA VAL A 67 30.82 11.03 15.31
C VAL A 67 31.57 10.21 16.36
N TYR A 68 32.54 9.43 15.90
CA TYR A 68 33.42 8.64 16.72
C TYR A 68 34.13 9.48 17.79
N ARG A 69 34.76 10.61 17.42
CA ARG A 69 35.41 11.51 18.39
C ARG A 69 34.45 12.14 19.40
N ALA A 70 33.19 12.34 19.02
CA ALA A 70 32.18 12.84 19.94
C ALA A 70 31.80 11.78 21.00
N VAL A 71 31.76 10.50 20.62
CA VAL A 71 31.31 9.42 21.51
C VAL A 71 32.45 8.78 22.29
N SER A 72 33.66 8.71 21.71
CA SER A 72 34.81 7.98 22.24
C SER A 72 35.18 8.39 23.67
N ARG A 73 35.40 9.68 23.93
CA ARG A 73 35.74 10.19 25.27
C ARG A 73 34.65 9.90 26.31
N ARG A 74 33.39 9.89 25.90
CA ARG A 74 32.25 9.61 26.81
C ARG A 74 32.18 8.11 27.13
N LEU A 75 32.49 7.27 26.14
CA LEU A 75 32.52 5.82 26.27
C LEU A 75 33.70 5.33 27.13
N GLU A 76 34.87 5.97 27.04
CA GLU A 76 36.01 5.72 27.94
C GLU A 76 35.62 5.95 29.40
N VAL A 77 34.96 7.07 29.69
CA VAL A 77 34.52 7.39 31.05
C VAL A 77 33.49 6.36 31.54
N LEU A 78 32.56 5.94 30.68
CA LEU A 78 31.60 4.88 31.04
C LEU A 78 32.31 3.57 31.35
N LEU A 79 33.25 3.12 30.50
CA LEU A 79 33.96 1.85 30.69
C LEU A 79 34.90 1.90 31.89
N ALA A 80 35.52 3.04 32.17
CA ALA A 80 36.29 3.28 33.39
C ALA A 80 35.41 3.16 34.64
N LEU A 81 34.21 3.74 34.63
CA LEU A 81 33.25 3.66 35.74
C LEU A 81 32.70 2.24 35.93
N VAL A 82 32.40 1.52 34.84
CA VAL A 82 31.97 0.12 34.89
C VAL A 82 33.10 -0.77 35.43
N GLY A 83 34.34 -0.54 34.99
CA GLY A 83 35.51 -1.23 35.51
C GLY A 83 35.73 -0.97 37.00
N ALA A 84 35.59 0.28 37.44
CA ALA A 84 35.66 0.67 38.85
C ALA A 84 34.56 -0.02 39.69
N TRP A 85 33.33 -0.09 39.16
CA TRP A 85 32.20 -0.78 39.80
C TRP A 85 32.41 -2.29 39.90
N LEU A 86 32.94 -2.94 38.85
CA LEU A 86 33.30 -4.35 38.89
C LEU A 86 34.41 -4.63 39.91
N GLY A 87 35.42 -3.76 39.99
CA GLY A 87 36.48 -3.86 41.00
C GLY A 87 35.98 -3.67 42.43
N PHE A 88 34.98 -2.80 42.62
CA PHE A 88 34.27 -2.64 43.89
C PHE A 88 33.47 -3.89 44.25
N HIS A 89 32.68 -4.44 43.31
CA HIS A 89 31.85 -5.62 43.55
C HIS A 89 32.68 -6.88 43.79
N TYR A 90 33.79 -7.06 43.07
CA TYR A 90 34.74 -8.15 43.31
C TYR A 90 35.34 -8.09 44.72
N ARG A 91 35.64 -6.90 45.24
CA ARG A 91 36.14 -6.77 46.61
C ARG A 91 35.08 -7.13 47.65
N LEU A 92 33.82 -6.77 47.40
CA LEU A 92 32.70 -7.13 48.28
C LEU A 92 32.46 -8.64 48.35
N THR A 93 32.68 -9.39 47.26
CA THR A 93 32.49 -10.85 47.26
C THR A 93 33.61 -11.63 47.95
N VAL A 94 34.81 -11.05 48.02
CA VAL A 94 36.00 -11.68 48.62
C VAL A 94 36.17 -11.29 50.10
N MET A 95 35.36 -10.37 50.63
CA MET A 95 35.42 -9.94 52.03
C MET A 95 34.77 -10.98 52.96
N PRO A 96 35.46 -11.51 54.00
CA PRO A 96 34.92 -12.55 54.89
C PRO A 96 33.87 -12.07 55.91
N ALA A 97 33.79 -10.75 56.16
CA ALA A 97 32.91 -10.14 57.16
C ALA A 97 31.68 -9.48 56.51
N THR A 98 30.60 -9.32 57.29
CA THR A 98 29.44 -8.51 56.86
C THR A 98 29.89 -7.08 56.54
N PRO A 99 29.71 -6.60 55.29
CA PRO A 99 30.22 -5.29 54.89
C PRO A 99 29.52 -4.18 55.69
N PRO A 100 30.26 -3.14 56.12
CA PRO A 100 29.67 -1.96 56.76
C PRO A 100 28.57 -1.29 55.91
N ASP A 101 27.55 -0.74 56.55
CA ASP A 101 26.38 -0.13 55.86
C ASP A 101 26.74 1.01 54.90
N TRP A 102 27.83 1.74 55.16
CA TRP A 102 28.29 2.83 54.28
C TRP A 102 28.74 2.34 52.89
N LEU A 103 29.18 1.08 52.75
CA LEU A 103 29.55 0.53 51.43
C LEU A 103 28.33 0.38 50.51
N ASN A 104 27.14 0.16 51.06
CA ASN A 104 25.91 0.09 50.26
C ASN A 104 25.60 1.43 49.60
N TRP A 105 25.87 2.55 50.28
CA TRP A 105 25.75 3.89 49.72
C TRP A 105 26.77 4.15 48.60
N VAL A 106 28.01 3.67 48.77
CA VAL A 106 29.05 3.75 47.73
C VAL A 106 28.65 2.93 46.50
N GLY A 107 28.16 1.70 46.70
CA GLY A 107 27.65 0.85 45.64
C GLY A 107 26.49 1.49 44.89
N HIS A 108 25.55 2.12 45.61
CA HIS A 108 24.45 2.86 45.00
C HIS A 108 24.94 4.09 44.21
N GLY A 109 25.95 4.80 44.72
CA GLY A 109 26.60 5.92 44.05
C GLY A 109 27.20 5.51 42.70
N PHE A 110 27.85 4.34 42.61
CA PHE A 110 28.32 3.81 41.34
C PHE A 110 27.19 3.52 40.35
N VAL A 111 26.07 2.94 40.80
CA VAL A 111 24.91 2.69 39.93
C VAL A 111 24.38 4.00 39.35
N LEU A 112 24.23 5.04 40.16
CA LEU A 112 23.81 6.36 39.70
C LEU A 112 24.83 6.99 38.73
N ALA A 113 26.12 6.85 39.02
CA ALA A 113 27.19 7.33 38.15
C ALA A 113 27.19 6.62 36.78
N ILE A 114 26.96 5.30 36.75
CA ILE A 114 26.83 4.52 35.52
C ILE A 114 25.60 4.96 34.73
N ILE A 115 24.44 5.12 35.37
CA ILE A 115 23.22 5.62 34.70
C ILE A 115 23.49 6.98 34.07
N GLY A 116 24.08 7.92 34.82
CA GLY A 116 24.46 9.24 34.31
C GLY A 116 25.46 9.17 33.15
N ALA A 117 26.45 8.29 33.22
CA ALA A 117 27.42 8.07 32.15
C ALA A 117 26.77 7.48 30.89
N VAL A 118 25.84 6.52 31.02
CA VAL A 118 25.06 5.98 29.89
C VAL A 118 24.20 7.08 29.27
N THR A 119 23.47 7.86 30.07
CA THR A 119 22.69 9.01 29.58
C THR A 119 23.59 10.02 28.84
N TRP A 120 24.79 10.28 29.36
CA TRP A 120 25.75 11.18 28.73
C TRP A 120 26.26 10.63 27.39
N VAL A 121 26.57 9.34 27.30
CA VAL A 121 26.96 8.66 26.05
C VAL A 121 25.83 8.72 25.02
N LEU A 122 24.60 8.39 25.39
CA LEU A 122 23.43 8.46 24.50
C LEU A 122 23.19 9.88 23.99
N SER A 123 23.24 10.88 24.88
CA SER A 123 23.12 12.29 24.50
C SER A 123 24.24 12.73 23.54
N GLY A 124 25.42 12.13 23.69
CA GLY A 124 26.58 12.36 22.86
C GLY A 124 26.50 11.72 21.48
N LEU A 125 25.86 10.56 21.38
CA LEU A 125 25.54 9.90 20.12
C LEU A 125 24.60 10.78 19.29
N VAL A 126 23.56 11.36 19.91
CA VAL A 126 22.64 12.30 19.24
C VAL A 126 23.40 13.53 18.70
N ASP A 127 24.34 14.08 19.48
CA ASP A 127 25.19 15.18 19.02
C ASP A 127 26.05 14.78 17.82
N GLY A 128 26.64 13.58 17.86
CA GLY A 128 27.46 13.04 16.78
C GLY A 128 26.68 12.86 15.49
N VAL A 129 25.54 12.16 15.55
CA VAL A 129 24.65 11.92 14.40
C VAL A 129 24.16 13.24 13.80
N THR A 130 23.73 14.20 14.62
CA THR A 130 23.25 15.50 14.15
C THR A 130 24.34 16.28 13.41
N ARG A 131 25.59 16.26 13.90
CA ARG A 131 26.72 16.89 13.21
C ARG A 131 27.01 16.22 11.88
N ALA A 132 27.03 14.88 11.84
CA ALA A 132 27.26 14.14 10.60
C ALA A 132 26.22 14.42 9.51
N ILE A 133 24.94 14.55 9.89
CA ILE A 133 23.86 14.89 8.95
C ILE A 133 24.04 16.31 8.42
N ASN A 134 24.32 17.28 9.30
CA ASN A 134 24.45 18.68 8.92
C ASN A 134 25.68 18.93 8.03
N ASP A 135 26.81 18.28 8.33
CA ASP A 135 28.02 18.39 7.51
C ASP A 135 27.79 17.80 6.11
N ARG A 136 27.16 16.61 6.02
CA ARG A 136 26.86 15.96 4.73
C ARG A 136 25.97 16.82 3.83
N MET A 137 25.02 17.55 4.43
CA MET A 137 24.08 18.37 3.67
C MET A 137 24.65 19.75 3.31
N ALA A 138 25.66 20.24 4.06
CA ALA A 138 26.37 21.46 3.72
C ALA A 138 27.19 21.33 2.42
N GLU A 139 27.63 20.11 2.08
CA GLU A 139 28.39 19.82 0.86
C GLU A 139 27.52 19.76 -0.41
N THR A 140 26.19 19.58 -0.31
CA THR A 140 25.31 19.28 -1.46
C THR A 140 24.45 20.44 -1.96
N SER A 141 24.09 21.46 -1.15
CA SER A 141 23.50 22.73 -1.63
C SER A 141 23.23 23.75 -0.50
N GLU A 142 23.54 25.04 -0.74
CA GLU A 142 23.41 26.11 0.28
C GLU A 142 21.97 26.32 0.78
N GLY A 143 20.95 26.22 -0.10
CA GLY A 143 19.55 26.45 0.26
C GLY A 143 18.89 25.34 1.09
N ARG A 144 19.19 24.05 0.81
CA ARG A 144 18.68 22.91 1.60
C ARG A 144 19.42 22.75 2.91
N ALA A 145 20.71 23.12 2.98
CA ALA A 145 21.52 23.02 4.19
C ALA A 145 20.94 23.83 5.36
N ALA A 146 20.44 25.05 5.12
CA ALA A 146 19.86 25.89 6.17
C ALA A 146 18.58 25.29 6.78
N ARG A 147 17.67 24.77 5.93
CA ARG A 147 16.42 24.15 6.38
C ARG A 147 16.68 22.87 7.18
N VAL A 148 17.59 22.01 6.69
CA VAL A 148 17.97 20.76 7.36
C VAL A 148 18.66 21.04 8.69
N LYS A 149 19.50 22.08 8.78
CA LYS A 149 20.13 22.50 10.03
C LYS A 149 19.11 22.88 11.10
N THR A 150 18.08 23.65 10.74
CA THR A 150 17.02 24.03 11.68
C THR A 150 16.19 22.82 12.11
N GLN A 151 15.80 21.95 11.17
CA GLN A 151 15.01 20.75 11.48
C GLN A 151 15.78 19.76 12.37
N THR A 152 17.05 19.49 12.06
CA THR A 152 17.89 18.58 12.87
C THR A 152 18.17 19.14 14.25
N GLN A 153 18.27 20.47 14.41
CA GLN A 153 18.43 21.11 15.72
C GLN A 153 17.21 20.92 16.61
N ILE A 154 15.99 21.07 16.08
CA ILE A 154 14.76 20.84 16.83
C ILE A 154 14.68 19.38 17.25
N LEU A 155 14.90 18.45 16.31
CA LEU A 155 14.87 17.02 16.59
C LEU A 155 15.91 16.61 17.64
N ARG A 156 17.14 17.15 17.53
CA ARG A 156 18.20 16.95 18.54
C ARG A 156 17.77 17.42 19.92
N ARG A 157 17.12 18.58 20.04
CA ARG A 157 16.66 19.10 21.35
C ARG A 157 15.60 18.18 21.96
N VAL A 158 14.63 17.74 21.17
CA VAL A 158 13.57 16.82 21.62
C VAL A 158 14.17 15.49 22.07
N ILE A 159 14.98 14.84 21.24
CA ILE A 159 15.59 13.54 21.57
C ILE A 159 16.48 13.66 22.81
N LYS A 160 17.31 14.71 22.92
CA LYS A 160 18.16 14.89 24.12
C LYS A 160 17.32 15.13 25.37
N ALA A 161 16.25 15.92 25.29
CA ALA A 161 15.34 16.11 26.41
C ALA A 161 14.73 14.77 26.85
N SER A 162 14.22 13.96 25.91
CA SER A 162 13.69 12.62 26.20
C SER A 162 14.72 11.70 26.83
N VAL A 163 15.97 11.68 26.33
CA VAL A 163 17.07 10.86 26.89
C VAL A 163 17.40 11.27 28.32
N TRP A 164 17.44 12.57 28.62
CA TRP A 164 17.68 13.07 29.98
C TRP A 164 16.52 12.78 30.92
N ILE A 165 15.27 12.99 30.47
CA ILE A 165 14.07 12.65 31.26
C ILE A 165 14.08 11.16 31.61
N LEU A 166 14.37 10.29 30.64
CA LEU A 166 14.45 8.84 30.86
C LEU A 166 15.62 8.48 31.80
N GLY A 167 16.78 9.10 31.62
CA GLY A 167 17.94 8.89 32.50
C GLY A 167 17.65 9.26 33.96
N VAL A 168 16.99 10.40 34.19
CA VAL A 168 16.55 10.82 35.53
C VAL A 168 15.49 9.87 36.09
N ALA A 169 14.52 9.44 35.27
CA ALA A 169 13.50 8.49 35.70
C ALA A 169 14.12 7.16 36.15
N VAL A 170 15.06 6.62 35.37
CA VAL A 170 15.78 5.38 35.72
C VAL A 170 16.63 5.57 36.98
N ALA A 171 17.29 6.72 37.14
CA ALA A 171 18.04 7.06 38.35
C ALA A 171 17.14 7.16 39.59
N LEU A 172 15.91 7.67 39.46
CA LEU A 172 14.97 7.73 40.60
C LEU A 172 14.48 6.34 41.00
N LEU A 173 14.26 5.43 40.06
CA LEU A 173 13.81 4.06 40.34
C LEU A 173 14.83 3.20 41.11
N THR A 174 16.09 3.63 41.20
CA THR A 174 17.07 2.91 42.02
C THR A 174 16.73 3.03 43.50
N PHE A 175 16.10 4.12 43.95
CA PHE A 175 15.75 4.37 45.34
C PHE A 175 14.50 3.60 45.77
N PRO A 176 14.55 2.78 46.85
CA PRO A 176 13.40 1.98 47.30
C PRO A 176 12.12 2.79 47.52
N GLY A 177 12.21 3.98 48.15
CA GLY A 177 11.06 4.85 48.39
C GLY A 177 10.45 5.45 47.12
N ALA A 178 11.24 5.62 46.05
CA ALA A 178 10.78 6.15 44.78
C ALA A 178 10.30 5.05 43.81
N ARG A 179 10.56 3.76 44.08
CA ARG A 179 10.10 2.66 43.21
C ARG A 179 8.58 2.57 43.12
N ALA A 180 7.86 2.74 44.23
CA ALA A 180 6.40 2.68 44.23
C ALA A 180 5.79 3.83 43.41
N ALA A 181 6.28 5.05 43.61
CA ALA A 181 5.85 6.22 42.83
C ALA A 181 6.32 6.16 41.37
N GLY A 182 7.52 5.65 41.12
CA GLY A 182 8.05 5.48 39.77
C GLY A 182 7.32 4.39 38.99
N ALA A 183 6.87 3.32 39.64
CA ALA A 183 6.05 2.28 39.01
C ALA A 183 4.69 2.83 38.54
N SER A 184 4.03 3.69 39.33
CA SER A 184 2.77 4.31 38.92
C SER A 184 2.96 5.36 37.81
N ILE A 185 4.05 6.11 37.82
CA ILE A 185 4.42 7.02 36.73
C ILE A 185 4.76 6.24 35.46
N LEU A 186 5.50 5.13 35.55
CA LEU A 186 5.79 4.27 34.40
C LEU A 186 4.51 3.64 33.83
N ALA A 187 3.59 3.19 34.68
CA ALA A 187 2.30 2.65 34.24
C ALA A 187 1.47 3.70 33.46
N SER A 188 1.42 4.94 33.95
CA SER A 188 0.73 6.03 33.25
C SER A 188 1.46 6.49 31.98
N ALA A 189 2.79 6.53 32.00
CA ALA A 189 3.62 6.79 30.81
C ALA A 189 3.41 5.73 29.72
N GLY A 190 3.14 4.47 30.12
CA GLY A 190 2.73 3.41 29.20
C GLY A 190 1.50 3.78 28.39
N ILE A 191 0.43 4.26 29.04
CA ILE A 191 -0.80 4.70 28.35
C ILE A 191 -0.51 5.87 27.41
N ILE A 192 0.25 6.87 27.89
CA ILE A 192 0.66 8.03 27.06
C ILE A 192 1.44 7.57 25.83
N SER A 193 2.31 6.57 25.97
CA SER A 193 3.09 6.03 24.85
C SER A 193 2.23 5.32 23.81
N VAL A 194 1.18 4.61 24.22
CA VAL A 194 0.22 3.98 23.31
C VAL A 194 -0.57 5.04 22.54
N VAL A 195 -1.07 6.07 23.22
CA VAL A 195 -1.81 7.17 22.57
C VAL A 195 -0.91 7.94 21.60
N ALA A 196 0.33 8.23 21.99
CA ALA A 196 1.32 8.86 21.11
C ALA A 196 1.66 7.97 19.90
N GLY A 197 1.78 6.65 20.11
CA GLY A 197 2.01 5.68 19.04
C GLY A 197 0.86 5.62 18.04
N LEU A 198 -0.38 5.62 18.53
CA LEU A 198 -1.59 5.66 17.70
C LEU A 198 -1.65 6.96 16.89
N ALA A 199 -1.32 8.10 17.51
CA ALA A 199 -1.25 9.38 16.80
C ALA A 199 -0.16 9.42 15.72
N ALA A 200 0.96 8.71 15.94
CA ALA A 200 2.07 8.63 14.99
C ALA A 200 1.87 7.56 13.89
N GLN A 201 0.82 6.74 13.98
CA GLN A 201 0.60 5.57 13.10
C GLN A 201 0.65 5.95 11.61
N THR A 202 -0.02 7.02 11.20
CA THR A 202 -0.06 7.45 9.79
C THR A 202 1.30 7.97 9.31
N THR A 203 2.05 8.68 10.16
CA THR A 203 3.38 9.19 9.82
C THR A 203 4.37 8.03 9.67
N LEU A 204 4.38 7.10 10.62
CA LEU A 204 5.23 5.91 10.57
C LEU A 204 4.85 5.01 9.38
N GLY A 205 3.56 4.80 9.14
CA GLY A 205 3.04 4.04 7.99
C GLY A 205 3.56 4.58 6.66
N ASN A 206 3.53 5.90 6.48
CA ASN A 206 4.09 6.53 5.28
C ASN A 206 5.59 6.27 5.16
N VAL A 207 6.38 6.45 6.22
CA VAL A 207 7.84 6.20 6.20
C VAL A 207 8.17 4.76 5.84
N PHE A 208 7.46 3.79 6.42
CA PHE A 208 7.64 2.37 6.10
C PHE A 208 7.24 2.07 4.65
N ALA A 209 6.16 2.67 4.16
CA ALA A 209 5.74 2.53 2.78
C ALA A 209 6.79 3.08 1.79
N GLY A 210 7.33 4.28 2.05
CA GLY A 210 8.39 4.82 1.19
C GLY A 210 9.68 3.98 1.22
N LEU A 211 10.02 3.42 2.38
CA LEU A 211 11.12 2.47 2.50
C LEU A 211 10.87 1.19 1.71
N GLN A 212 9.64 0.66 1.75
CA GLN A 212 9.22 -0.49 0.97
C GLN A 212 9.32 -0.19 -0.53
N LEU A 213 8.81 0.95 -1.01
CA LEU A 213 8.91 1.35 -2.41
C LEU A 213 10.37 1.38 -2.88
N ALA A 214 11.25 1.97 -2.08
CA ALA A 214 12.68 2.07 -2.39
C ALA A 214 13.40 0.70 -2.42
N PHE A 215 12.99 -0.26 -1.59
CA PHE A 215 13.62 -1.59 -1.55
C PHE A 215 13.02 -2.62 -2.51
N THR A 216 11.71 -2.56 -2.73
CA THR A 216 10.99 -3.51 -3.59
C THR A 216 11.07 -3.16 -5.07
N ASP A 217 11.53 -1.95 -5.39
CA ASP A 217 11.70 -1.48 -6.76
C ASP A 217 10.40 -1.64 -7.58
N SER A 218 9.27 -1.42 -6.91
CA SER A 218 7.93 -1.49 -7.50
C SER A 218 7.65 -0.32 -8.44
N ILE A 219 8.33 0.79 -8.20
CA ILE A 219 8.28 2.03 -8.96
C ILE A 219 9.67 2.67 -8.93
N ARG A 220 10.17 3.09 -10.09
CA ARG A 220 11.45 3.78 -10.22
C ARG A 220 11.24 5.26 -10.52
N VAL A 221 12.24 6.06 -10.19
CA VAL A 221 12.33 7.43 -10.73
C VAL A 221 12.40 7.33 -12.24
N ASP A 222 11.68 8.23 -12.91
CA ASP A 222 11.46 8.27 -14.36
C ASP A 222 10.50 7.22 -14.94
N ASP A 223 9.87 6.36 -14.13
CA ASP A 223 8.82 5.46 -14.64
C ASP A 223 7.57 6.23 -15.08
N VAL A 224 6.88 5.70 -16.08
CA VAL A 224 5.56 6.19 -16.51
C VAL A 224 4.49 5.33 -15.86
N VAL A 225 3.63 5.98 -15.06
CA VAL A 225 2.57 5.33 -14.31
C VAL A 225 1.22 5.99 -14.57
N LEU A 226 0.19 5.16 -14.73
CA LEU A 226 -1.18 5.63 -14.78
C LEU A 226 -1.73 5.66 -13.35
N TYR A 227 -2.04 6.86 -12.86
CA TYR A 227 -2.56 7.07 -11.50
C TYR A 227 -3.87 7.84 -11.54
N GLU A 228 -4.96 7.20 -11.07
CA GLU A 228 -6.32 7.76 -11.06
C GLU A 228 -6.74 8.33 -12.44
N GLY A 229 -6.40 7.61 -13.52
CA GLY A 229 -6.70 8.01 -14.90
C GLY A 229 -5.79 9.09 -15.49
N ASN A 230 -4.82 9.60 -14.71
CA ASN A 230 -3.84 10.57 -15.19
C ASN A 230 -2.57 9.87 -15.67
N TYR A 231 -2.10 10.26 -16.86
CA TYR A 231 -0.78 9.89 -17.37
C TYR A 231 0.27 10.68 -16.61
N THR A 232 1.10 9.97 -15.84
CA THR A 232 2.09 10.62 -14.98
C THR A 232 3.47 9.99 -15.10
N LYS A 233 4.49 10.80 -14.83
CA LYS A 233 5.89 10.39 -14.73
C LYS A 233 6.37 10.55 -13.30
N VAL A 234 7.11 9.58 -12.78
CA VAL A 234 7.65 9.61 -11.42
C VAL A 234 8.88 10.53 -11.37
N GLU A 235 8.79 11.66 -10.68
CA GLU A 235 9.91 12.61 -10.55
C GLU A 235 10.79 12.32 -9.32
N GLU A 236 10.17 12.07 -8.18
CA GLU A 236 10.88 11.89 -6.91
C GLU A 236 10.16 10.87 -6.03
N ILE A 237 10.93 9.99 -5.40
CA ILE A 237 10.44 9.03 -4.39
C ILE A 237 11.04 9.42 -3.05
N THR A 238 10.21 9.92 -2.13
CA THR A 238 10.59 10.24 -0.74
C THR A 238 10.07 9.16 0.21
N LEU A 239 10.60 9.12 1.43
CA LEU A 239 10.09 8.23 2.48
C LEU A 239 8.60 8.43 2.77
N THR A 240 8.09 9.67 2.70
CA THR A 240 6.70 9.97 3.09
C THR A 240 5.75 10.21 1.93
N TYR A 241 6.25 10.58 0.75
CA TYR A 241 5.45 10.82 -0.44
C TYR A 241 6.22 10.52 -1.73
N VAL A 242 5.48 10.35 -2.82
CA VAL A 242 5.98 10.23 -4.19
C VAL A 242 5.46 11.42 -5.00
N VAL A 243 6.30 12.02 -5.82
CA VAL A 243 5.95 13.13 -6.71
C VAL A 243 5.72 12.57 -8.12
N LEU A 244 4.49 12.73 -8.61
CA LEU A 244 4.09 12.36 -9.95
C LEU A 244 3.88 13.61 -10.80
N ALA A 245 4.63 13.77 -11.87
CA ALA A 245 4.43 14.82 -12.86
C ALA A 245 3.35 14.42 -13.86
N VAL A 246 2.31 15.22 -13.97
CA VAL A 246 1.28 15.10 -15.00
C VAL A 246 1.81 15.74 -16.28
N TRP A 247 1.34 15.27 -17.44
CA TRP A 247 1.70 15.80 -18.76
C TRP A 247 1.46 17.31 -18.91
N ASP A 248 0.54 17.90 -18.15
CA ASP A 248 0.23 19.34 -18.15
C ASP A 248 1.17 20.19 -17.28
N GLY A 249 2.22 19.59 -16.71
CA GLY A 249 3.22 20.25 -15.88
C GLY A 249 2.85 20.38 -14.40
N ARG A 250 1.68 19.88 -13.98
CA ARG A 250 1.33 19.80 -12.55
C ARG A 250 2.05 18.64 -11.87
N ARG A 251 2.25 18.76 -10.56
CA ARG A 251 2.78 17.66 -9.71
C ARG A 251 1.71 17.20 -8.75
N ILE A 252 1.43 15.90 -8.75
CA ILE A 252 0.58 15.23 -7.77
C ILE A 252 1.51 14.66 -6.69
N ILE A 253 1.30 15.10 -5.44
CA ILE A 253 2.04 14.60 -4.28
C ILE A 253 1.19 13.50 -3.65
N VAL A 254 1.64 12.25 -3.78
CA VAL A 254 0.92 11.09 -3.25
C VAL A 254 1.63 10.56 -2.00
N PRO A 255 0.95 10.43 -0.85
CA PRO A 255 1.52 9.75 0.31
C PRO A 255 2.02 8.35 -0.04
N SER A 256 3.21 7.97 0.43
CA SER A 256 3.81 6.68 0.08
C SER A 256 2.91 5.49 0.46
N THR A 257 2.12 5.61 1.54
CA THR A 257 1.16 4.58 1.94
C THR A 257 0.14 4.27 0.83
N ILE A 258 -0.35 5.29 0.13
CA ILE A 258 -1.33 5.10 -0.94
C ILE A 258 -0.70 4.33 -2.11
N MET A 259 0.55 4.65 -2.46
CA MET A 259 1.30 3.96 -3.51
C MET A 259 1.59 2.49 -3.19
N THR A 260 1.70 2.13 -1.92
CA THR A 260 1.89 0.73 -1.50
C THR A 260 0.58 -0.03 -1.28
N THR A 261 -0.55 0.65 -1.10
CA THR A 261 -1.82 0.00 -0.73
C THR A 261 -2.83 -0.06 -1.88
N LYS A 262 -2.83 0.93 -2.78
CA LYS A 262 -3.67 0.94 -3.98
C LYS A 262 -2.91 0.40 -5.18
N SER A 263 -3.62 -0.28 -6.08
CA SER A 263 -3.05 -0.67 -7.37
C SER A 263 -2.80 0.55 -8.25
N PHE A 264 -1.75 0.47 -9.06
CA PHE A 264 -1.41 1.41 -10.11
C PHE A 264 -0.83 0.64 -11.28
N GLU A 265 -0.91 1.20 -12.48
CA GLU A 265 -0.30 0.59 -13.65
C GLU A 265 1.06 1.21 -13.89
N ASN A 266 2.09 0.37 -14.00
CA ASN A 266 3.42 0.80 -14.39
C ASN A 266 3.67 0.36 -15.83
N TRP A 267 3.79 1.34 -16.72
CA TRP A 267 3.88 1.13 -18.16
C TRP A 267 5.34 0.97 -18.63
N THR A 268 6.32 1.12 -17.74
CA THR A 268 7.76 1.03 -18.04
C THR A 268 8.48 -0.12 -17.33
N ARG A 269 7.80 -0.87 -16.43
CA ARG A 269 8.43 -1.89 -15.56
C ARG A 269 8.96 -3.13 -16.28
N ARG A 270 8.23 -3.62 -17.29
CA ARG A 270 8.71 -4.66 -18.21
C ARG A 270 8.76 -4.01 -19.59
N ALA A 271 9.66 -4.52 -20.44
CA ALA A 271 10.06 -3.92 -21.72
C ALA A 271 8.92 -3.16 -22.42
N PRO A 272 9.21 -2.03 -23.09
CA PRO A 272 8.25 -1.09 -23.67
C PRO A 272 7.49 -1.63 -24.89
N ASP A 273 7.27 -2.94 -24.89
CA ASP A 273 6.49 -3.79 -25.75
C ASP A 273 4.99 -3.48 -25.59
N MET A 274 4.63 -2.22 -25.82
CA MET A 274 3.28 -1.74 -25.66
C MET A 274 2.46 -2.12 -26.89
N MET A 275 1.37 -2.82 -26.64
CA MET A 275 0.32 -3.02 -27.63
C MET A 275 -0.71 -1.90 -27.48
N GLY A 276 -1.19 -1.40 -28.60
CA GLY A 276 -2.27 -0.44 -28.66
C GLY A 276 -3.31 -0.88 -29.67
N ASP A 277 -4.54 -0.43 -29.47
CA ASP A 277 -5.61 -0.65 -30.42
C ASP A 277 -6.10 0.66 -31.04
N VAL A 278 -6.52 0.54 -32.30
CA VAL A 278 -7.22 1.58 -33.05
C VAL A 278 -8.56 0.98 -33.46
N ILE A 279 -9.64 1.55 -32.93
CA ILE A 279 -11.00 1.15 -33.29
C ILE A 279 -11.50 2.11 -34.37
N ILE A 280 -11.93 1.54 -35.50
CA ILE A 280 -12.53 2.26 -36.62
C ILE A 280 -13.92 1.69 -36.83
N THR A 281 -14.93 2.54 -36.69
CA THR A 281 -16.32 2.16 -36.92
C THR A 281 -16.67 2.37 -38.40
N VAL A 282 -17.12 1.31 -39.07
CA VAL A 282 -17.41 1.28 -40.51
C VAL A 282 -18.78 0.64 -40.78
N ASP A 283 -19.29 0.81 -41.99
CA ASP A 283 -20.52 0.16 -42.45
C ASP A 283 -20.31 -1.35 -42.72
N TRP A 284 -21.39 -2.11 -42.69
CA TRP A 284 -21.42 -3.54 -43.02
C TRP A 284 -20.94 -3.88 -44.44
N ALA A 285 -20.97 -2.90 -45.36
CA ALA A 285 -20.49 -3.07 -46.74
C ALA A 285 -18.96 -3.03 -46.88
N VAL A 286 -18.20 -2.87 -45.79
CA VAL A 286 -16.74 -2.83 -45.85
C VAL A 286 -16.15 -4.16 -46.39
N PRO A 287 -15.27 -4.11 -47.39
CA PRO A 287 -14.54 -5.29 -47.83
C PRO A 287 -13.43 -5.63 -46.81
N ILE A 288 -13.72 -6.53 -45.88
CA ILE A 288 -12.84 -6.86 -44.73
C ILE A 288 -11.45 -7.32 -45.20
N ASP A 289 -11.37 -8.15 -46.23
CA ASP A 289 -10.09 -8.66 -46.71
C ASP A 289 -9.23 -7.57 -47.35
N ALA A 290 -9.85 -6.64 -48.09
CA ALA A 290 -9.16 -5.46 -48.61
C ALA A 290 -8.68 -4.54 -47.47
N ALA A 291 -9.50 -4.36 -46.42
CA ALA A 291 -9.11 -3.58 -45.24
C ALA A 291 -7.89 -4.20 -44.53
N ARG A 292 -7.85 -5.54 -44.39
CA ARG A 292 -6.69 -6.26 -43.83
C ARG A 292 -5.44 -6.06 -44.67
N MET A 293 -5.55 -6.23 -46.00
CA MET A 293 -4.43 -6.03 -46.91
C MET A 293 -3.90 -4.59 -46.85
N ARG A 294 -4.78 -3.59 -46.83
CA ARG A 294 -4.36 -2.20 -46.72
C ARG A 294 -3.68 -1.92 -45.39
N PHE A 295 -4.24 -2.41 -44.28
CA PHE A 295 -3.64 -2.24 -42.97
C PHE A 295 -2.23 -2.85 -42.89
N GLU A 296 -2.02 -4.04 -43.48
CA GLU A 296 -0.69 -4.64 -43.57
C GLU A 296 0.28 -3.78 -44.40
N GLN A 297 -0.17 -3.21 -45.51
CA GLN A 297 0.64 -2.29 -46.32
C GLN A 297 1.05 -1.04 -45.53
N ILE A 298 0.13 -0.45 -44.76
CA ILE A 298 0.42 0.72 -43.90
C ILE A 298 1.52 0.38 -42.90
N LEU A 299 1.41 -0.77 -42.22
CA LEU A 299 2.41 -1.21 -41.25
C LEU A 299 3.79 -1.47 -41.87
N ARG A 300 3.84 -2.04 -43.09
CA ARG A 300 5.11 -2.29 -43.80
C ARG A 300 5.78 -1.02 -44.32
N ASN A 301 5.02 0.05 -44.51
CA ASN A 301 5.52 1.32 -45.07
C ASN A 301 5.98 2.33 -44.01
N THR A 302 5.86 2.00 -42.71
CA THR A 302 6.27 2.87 -41.61
C THR A 302 7.40 2.24 -40.80
N ASP A 303 8.32 3.08 -40.31
CA ASP A 303 9.39 2.71 -39.38
C ASP A 303 8.92 2.72 -37.91
N LEU A 304 7.68 3.17 -37.64
CA LEU A 304 7.10 3.23 -36.31
C LEU A 304 6.68 1.86 -35.77
N TRP A 305 6.45 0.88 -36.65
CA TRP A 305 6.02 -0.47 -36.29
C TRP A 305 7.21 -1.38 -35.96
N ASP A 306 7.12 -2.12 -34.86
CA ASP A 306 8.21 -2.99 -34.37
C ASP A 306 8.19 -4.41 -34.96
N GLY A 307 7.21 -4.73 -35.81
CA GLY A 307 7.08 -6.02 -36.48
C GLY A 307 6.48 -7.16 -35.63
N ARG A 308 6.13 -6.93 -34.36
CA ARG A 308 5.69 -8.02 -33.46
C ARG A 308 4.22 -8.38 -33.63
N THR A 309 3.35 -7.38 -33.69
CA THR A 309 1.89 -7.54 -33.76
C THR A 309 1.28 -6.48 -34.65
N GLY A 310 0.52 -6.93 -35.64
CA GLY A 310 -0.15 -6.10 -36.61
C GLY A 310 -1.32 -6.90 -37.17
N VAL A 311 -2.47 -6.88 -36.49
CA VAL A 311 -3.65 -7.63 -36.92
C VAL A 311 -4.90 -6.74 -36.94
N LEU A 312 -5.70 -6.87 -37.99
CA LEU A 312 -7.01 -6.23 -38.10
C LEU A 312 -8.10 -7.29 -37.88
N LEU A 313 -8.91 -7.06 -36.85
CA LEU A 313 -9.99 -7.94 -36.40
C LEU A 313 -11.32 -7.19 -36.44
N VAL A 314 -12.42 -7.91 -36.68
CA VAL A 314 -13.76 -7.38 -36.41
C VAL A 314 -14.00 -7.53 -34.91
N ALA A 315 -13.98 -6.41 -34.20
CA ALA A 315 -14.01 -6.36 -32.74
C ALA A 315 -15.44 -6.48 -32.19
N ASP A 316 -16.38 -5.88 -32.90
CA ASP A 316 -17.79 -5.89 -32.56
C ASP A 316 -18.62 -5.77 -33.85
N ALA A 317 -19.65 -6.62 -33.94
CA ALA A 317 -20.65 -6.66 -35.00
C ALA A 317 -22.08 -6.79 -34.42
N ALA A 318 -22.26 -6.48 -33.12
CA ALA A 318 -23.55 -6.53 -32.45
C ALA A 318 -24.41 -5.28 -32.74
N SER A 319 -23.78 -4.18 -33.16
CA SER A 319 -24.48 -2.94 -33.51
C SER A 319 -25.23 -3.13 -34.83
N MET A 320 -26.55 -2.87 -34.84
CA MET A 320 -27.41 -3.15 -36.00
C MET A 320 -27.01 -2.36 -37.26
N ASP A 321 -26.32 -1.24 -37.12
CA ASP A 321 -26.00 -0.30 -38.19
C ASP A 321 -24.51 -0.26 -38.57
N ARG A 322 -23.61 -0.71 -37.70
CA ARG A 322 -22.16 -0.54 -37.87
C ARG A 322 -21.37 -1.74 -37.37
N ILE A 323 -20.16 -1.89 -37.88
CA ILE A 323 -19.17 -2.81 -37.35
C ILE A 323 -17.92 -2.06 -36.88
N ASN A 324 -17.30 -2.54 -35.81
CA ASN A 324 -16.07 -1.97 -35.28
C ASN A 324 -14.88 -2.82 -35.72
N LEU A 325 -14.02 -2.26 -36.55
CA LEU A 325 -12.73 -2.86 -36.88
C LEU A 325 -11.70 -2.44 -35.84
N ARG A 326 -11.06 -3.42 -35.20
CA ARG A 326 -9.94 -3.20 -34.27
C ARG A 326 -8.64 -3.53 -34.97
N CYS A 327 -7.80 -2.52 -35.14
CA CYS A 327 -6.42 -2.66 -35.59
C CYS A 327 -5.53 -2.73 -34.35
N LEU A 328 -4.92 -3.88 -34.11
CA LEU A 328 -4.04 -4.13 -32.98
C LEU A 328 -2.59 -4.02 -33.45
N VAL A 329 -1.85 -3.08 -32.87
CA VAL A 329 -0.48 -2.73 -33.25
C VAL A 329 0.46 -2.76 -32.06
N SER A 330 1.70 -3.14 -32.29
CA SER A 330 2.79 -3.06 -31.32
C SER A 330 3.81 -2.00 -31.73
N ALA A 331 4.41 -1.34 -30.75
CA ALA A 331 5.52 -0.44 -30.97
C ALA A 331 6.57 -0.54 -29.86
N LYS A 332 7.74 0.05 -30.13
CA LYS A 332 8.92 0.01 -29.25
C LYS A 332 8.74 0.80 -27.95
N ASN A 333 7.89 1.81 -27.90
CA ASN A 333 7.64 2.62 -26.69
C ASN A 333 6.31 3.37 -26.77
N SER A 334 5.88 3.98 -25.65
CA SER A 334 4.61 4.72 -25.56
C SER A 334 4.48 5.89 -26.55
N PRO A 335 5.51 6.76 -26.75
CA PRO A 335 5.42 7.82 -27.75
C PRO A 335 5.27 7.29 -29.19
N THR A 336 6.13 6.35 -29.61
CA THR A 336 6.07 5.75 -30.94
C THR A 336 4.76 4.98 -31.15
N LEU A 337 4.21 4.33 -30.12
CA LEU A 337 2.89 3.71 -30.19
C LEU A 337 1.79 4.75 -30.45
N THR A 338 1.87 5.91 -29.81
CA THR A 338 0.90 6.99 -29.98
C THR A 338 0.94 7.53 -31.40
N ASP A 339 2.14 7.79 -31.92
CA ASP A 339 2.36 8.25 -33.30
C ASP A 339 1.88 7.20 -34.31
N LEU A 340 2.20 5.91 -34.10
CA LEU A 340 1.75 4.81 -34.93
C LEU A 340 0.22 4.70 -34.96
N ARG A 341 -0.45 4.81 -33.80
CA ARG A 341 -1.92 4.78 -33.73
C ARG A 341 -2.55 5.94 -34.50
N ASN A 342 -1.96 7.13 -34.43
CA ASN A 342 -2.45 8.30 -35.18
C ASN A 342 -2.24 8.10 -36.68
N HIS A 343 -1.05 7.66 -37.09
CA HIS A 343 -0.74 7.36 -38.48
C HIS A 343 -1.67 6.30 -39.09
N VAL A 344 -1.88 5.19 -38.38
CA VAL A 344 -2.81 4.13 -38.80
C VAL A 344 -4.24 4.66 -38.93
N ARG A 345 -4.71 5.51 -38.01
CA ARG A 345 -6.04 6.14 -38.13
C ARG A 345 -6.15 6.98 -39.41
N GLU A 346 -5.17 7.85 -39.65
CA GLU A 346 -5.18 8.76 -40.79
C GLU A 346 -5.15 8.00 -42.12
N GLU A 347 -4.28 6.98 -42.24
CA GLU A 347 -4.15 6.20 -43.46
C GLU A 347 -5.36 5.29 -43.72
N MET A 348 -5.94 4.70 -42.68
CA MET A 348 -7.17 3.91 -42.83
C MET A 348 -8.37 4.79 -43.20
N VAL A 349 -8.47 5.99 -42.64
CA VAL A 349 -9.50 6.97 -43.03
C VAL A 349 -9.32 7.38 -44.49
N ARG A 350 -8.08 7.65 -44.92
CA ARG A 350 -7.76 7.97 -46.31
C ARG A 350 -8.15 6.84 -47.26
N TRP A 351 -7.81 5.60 -46.92
CA TRP A 351 -8.20 4.43 -47.69
C TRP A 351 -9.73 4.29 -47.82
N ILE A 352 -10.47 4.49 -46.73
CA ILE A 352 -11.94 4.48 -46.77
C ILE A 352 -12.47 5.57 -47.71
N GLN A 353 -11.87 6.76 -47.72
CA GLN A 353 -12.30 7.87 -48.57
C GLN A 353 -11.97 7.68 -50.06
N GLU A 354 -10.81 7.09 -50.37
CA GLU A 354 -10.29 6.99 -51.74
C GLU A 354 -10.65 5.67 -52.44
N GLU A 355 -10.58 4.55 -51.73
CA GLU A 355 -10.66 3.21 -52.31
C GLU A 355 -11.90 2.41 -51.88
N ALA A 356 -12.45 2.68 -50.69
CA ALA A 356 -13.63 1.97 -50.18
C ALA A 356 -14.76 2.89 -49.62
N PRO A 357 -15.31 3.85 -50.40
CA PRO A 357 -16.33 4.80 -49.92
C PRO A 357 -17.60 4.14 -49.36
N GLN A 358 -17.94 2.94 -49.83
CA GLN A 358 -19.06 2.16 -49.31
C GLN A 358 -18.92 1.79 -47.83
N SER A 359 -17.71 1.85 -47.28
CA SER A 359 -17.40 1.51 -45.88
C SER A 359 -17.69 2.65 -44.90
N ILE A 360 -18.00 3.85 -45.41
CA ILE A 360 -18.42 4.98 -44.57
C ILE A 360 -19.73 4.62 -43.87
N PRO A 361 -19.90 4.87 -42.57
CA PRO A 361 -21.15 4.57 -41.87
C PRO A 361 -22.37 5.28 -42.51
N HIS A 362 -23.39 4.51 -42.88
CA HIS A 362 -24.65 5.03 -43.45
C HIS A 362 -25.84 4.74 -42.52
N GLU A 363 -26.80 5.65 -42.47
CA GLU A 363 -28.12 5.36 -41.90
C GLU A 363 -29.00 4.67 -42.96
N ARG A 364 -29.41 3.44 -42.68
CA ARG A 364 -30.24 2.64 -43.59
C ARG A 364 -31.72 2.80 -43.23
N TYR A 365 -32.45 3.56 -44.04
CA TYR A 365 -33.91 3.66 -43.93
C TYR A 365 -34.59 2.65 -44.86
N TYR A 366 -35.25 1.66 -44.27
CA TYR A 366 -36.05 0.71 -45.05
C TYR A 366 -37.44 1.29 -45.31
N SER A 367 -37.68 1.80 -46.53
CA SER A 367 -39.01 2.22 -46.98
C SER A 367 -39.58 1.19 -47.98
N GLY A 368 -40.27 0.15 -47.50
CA GLY A 368 -40.91 -0.84 -48.35
C GLY A 368 -41.88 -1.78 -47.63
N GLN A 369 -43.04 -2.07 -48.23
CA GLN A 369 -44.02 -3.06 -47.76
C GLN A 369 -43.38 -4.47 -47.70
N MET A 370 -43.74 -5.26 -46.69
CA MET A 370 -43.20 -6.60 -46.33
C MET A 370 -43.03 -7.65 -47.45
N GLY A 371 -43.48 -7.40 -48.69
CA GLY A 371 -43.44 -8.37 -49.79
C GLY A 371 -42.04 -8.70 -50.34
N ASP A 372 -41.04 -7.82 -50.16
CA ASP A 372 -39.70 -7.96 -50.76
C ASP A 372 -38.74 -8.86 -49.94
N MET A 373 -39.08 -9.14 -48.68
CA MET A 373 -38.29 -10.02 -47.80
C MET A 373 -38.39 -11.50 -48.21
N ALA A 374 -39.51 -11.92 -48.79
CA ALA A 374 -39.71 -13.30 -49.22
C ALA A 374 -38.78 -13.68 -50.39
N ALA A 375 -38.66 -12.80 -51.39
CA ALA A 375 -37.76 -13.01 -52.52
C ALA A 375 -36.28 -13.02 -52.09
N ARG A 376 -35.89 -12.13 -51.16
CA ARG A 376 -34.54 -12.12 -50.59
C ARG A 376 -34.22 -13.35 -49.74
N ASN A 377 -35.22 -13.90 -49.04
CA ASN A 377 -35.04 -15.15 -48.30
C ASN A 377 -34.80 -16.33 -49.26
N GLU A 378 -35.49 -16.38 -50.40
CA GLU A 378 -35.23 -17.38 -51.44
C GLU A 378 -33.83 -17.23 -52.04
N GLU A 379 -33.38 -16.01 -52.33
CA GLU A 379 -32.03 -15.73 -52.81
C GLU A 379 -30.95 -16.10 -51.77
N THR A 380 -31.21 -15.81 -50.49
CA THR A 380 -30.33 -16.21 -49.38
C THR A 380 -30.27 -17.73 -49.24
N LEU A 381 -31.41 -18.42 -49.36
CA LEU A 381 -31.48 -19.88 -49.36
C LEU A 381 -30.70 -20.47 -50.54
N ALA A 382 -30.76 -19.86 -51.72
CA ALA A 382 -29.99 -20.26 -52.89
C ALA A 382 -28.48 -20.09 -52.66
N LEU A 383 -28.04 -18.95 -52.09
CA LEU A 383 -26.63 -18.73 -51.73
C LEU A 383 -26.14 -19.68 -50.64
N VAL A 384 -26.98 -20.02 -49.67
CA VAL A 384 -26.68 -21.01 -48.62
C VAL A 384 -26.55 -22.42 -49.23
N GLN A 385 -27.40 -22.75 -50.21
CA GLN A 385 -27.29 -24.00 -50.96
C GLN A 385 -26.05 -24.04 -51.87
N GLU A 386 -25.70 -22.92 -52.51
CA GLU A 386 -24.50 -22.79 -53.34
C GLU A 386 -23.21 -22.86 -52.50
N ARG A 387 -23.25 -22.39 -51.25
CA ARG A 387 -22.18 -22.57 -50.25
C ARG A 387 -22.11 -24.00 -49.70
N GLY A 388 -23.13 -24.82 -49.96
CA GLY A 388 -23.34 -26.14 -49.40
C GLY A 388 -22.69 -27.28 -50.19
N GLU A 389 -21.37 -27.33 -50.23
CA GLU A 389 -20.61 -28.61 -50.34
C GLU A 389 -19.32 -28.62 -49.48
N GLY A 390 -18.85 -27.46 -48.99
CA GLY A 390 -17.74 -27.41 -48.04
C GLY A 390 -18.24 -27.29 -46.61
N GLN A 391 -18.33 -28.41 -45.89
CA GLN A 391 -18.36 -28.37 -44.42
C GLN A 391 -17.17 -27.50 -43.97
N PRO A 392 -17.34 -26.43 -43.17
CA PRO A 392 -16.18 -25.75 -42.58
C PRO A 392 -15.33 -26.83 -41.89
N PRO A 393 -13.99 -26.80 -42.01
CA PRO A 393 -13.15 -27.85 -41.45
C PRO A 393 -13.56 -28.06 -40.00
N ALA A 394 -13.98 -29.28 -39.67
CA ALA A 394 -14.30 -29.63 -38.31
C ALA A 394 -13.06 -29.31 -37.48
N PHE A 395 -13.24 -28.62 -36.37
CA PHE A 395 -12.16 -28.40 -35.42
C PHE A 395 -11.75 -29.78 -34.88
N GLU A 396 -10.72 -30.36 -35.49
CA GLU A 396 -10.05 -31.55 -34.98
C GLU A 396 -8.99 -31.05 -33.98
N PRO A 397 -9.17 -31.29 -32.67
CA PRO A 397 -8.09 -31.03 -31.72
C PRO A 397 -6.89 -31.90 -32.13
N GLU A 398 -5.75 -31.27 -32.40
CA GLU A 398 -4.52 -32.00 -32.70
C GLU A 398 -4.29 -33.05 -31.61
N GLY A 399 -4.10 -34.30 -32.03
CA GLY A 399 -4.02 -35.48 -31.18
C GLY A 399 -2.84 -35.43 -30.20
N GLY A 400 -3.02 -34.70 -29.10
CA GLY A 400 -2.38 -34.95 -27.83
C GLY A 400 -3.28 -35.87 -27.02
N SER A 401 -2.76 -37.02 -26.62
CA SER A 401 -3.43 -38.03 -25.78
C SER A 401 -4.23 -37.38 -24.65
N VAL A 402 -5.57 -37.39 -24.78
CA VAL A 402 -6.47 -37.18 -23.66
C VAL A 402 -6.41 -38.46 -22.84
N ASP A 403 -5.68 -38.38 -21.74
CA ASP A 403 -5.65 -39.39 -20.69
C ASP A 403 -7.08 -39.59 -20.16
N ASP A 404 -7.43 -40.85 -19.91
CA ASP A 404 -8.74 -41.34 -19.47
C ASP A 404 -9.36 -40.40 -18.41
N THR A 405 -10.60 -39.93 -18.64
CA THR A 405 -11.67 -39.99 -17.62
C THR A 405 -13.00 -39.39 -18.10
N GLN A 406 -14.05 -40.19 -17.85
CA GLN A 406 -15.50 -39.91 -17.83
C GLN A 406 -16.28 -40.19 -19.12
N GLU A 407 -16.96 -41.35 -19.10
CA GLU A 407 -18.06 -41.71 -20.00
C GLU A 407 -19.09 -40.57 -20.06
N THR A 408 -19.24 -39.99 -21.25
CA THR A 408 -20.33 -39.04 -21.51
C THR A 408 -21.58 -39.85 -21.88
N GLU A 409 -22.55 -39.91 -20.99
CA GLU A 409 -23.81 -40.60 -21.22
C GLU A 409 -24.62 -39.85 -22.31
N VAL A 410 -24.82 -40.49 -23.46
CA VAL A 410 -25.61 -39.93 -24.57
C VAL A 410 -27.08 -39.94 -24.18
N ILE A 411 -27.61 -38.76 -23.86
CA ILE A 411 -29.02 -38.57 -23.49
C ILE A 411 -29.94 -39.08 -24.61
N SER A 412 -30.91 -39.95 -24.27
CA SER A 412 -31.84 -40.53 -25.25
C SER A 412 -32.78 -39.47 -25.84
N THR A 413 -33.25 -39.68 -27.07
CA THR A 413 -34.21 -38.79 -27.75
C THR A 413 -35.53 -38.63 -27.00
N LYS A 414 -35.89 -39.57 -26.11
CA LYS A 414 -37.05 -39.45 -25.22
C LYS A 414 -36.82 -38.47 -24.07
N ASP A 415 -35.59 -38.33 -23.61
CA ASP A 415 -35.23 -37.40 -22.53
C ASP A 415 -35.07 -35.98 -23.07
N VAL A 416 -34.59 -35.81 -24.31
CA VAL A 416 -34.59 -34.51 -25.01
C VAL A 416 -36.02 -33.95 -25.16
N ALA A 417 -37.01 -34.82 -25.38
CA ALA A 417 -38.42 -34.42 -25.47
C ALA A 417 -38.99 -33.84 -24.16
N LYS A 418 -38.42 -34.17 -22.99
CA LYS A 418 -38.79 -33.53 -21.71
C LYS A 418 -38.31 -32.08 -21.60
N PHE A 419 -37.30 -31.69 -22.37
CA PHE A 419 -36.71 -30.35 -22.33
C PHE A 419 -37.24 -29.42 -23.44
N LEU A 420 -38.03 -29.95 -24.39
CA LEU A 420 -38.74 -29.13 -25.35
C LEU A 420 -39.76 -28.26 -24.61
N ARG A 421 -39.61 -26.94 -24.73
CA ARG A 421 -40.55 -25.98 -24.15
C ARG A 421 -41.91 -26.15 -24.80
N VAL A 422 -42.92 -26.46 -23.99
CA VAL A 422 -44.33 -26.45 -24.39
C VAL A 422 -44.71 -25.06 -24.93
N PRO A 423 -45.39 -24.96 -26.09
CA PRO A 423 -45.84 -23.67 -26.64
C PRO A 423 -46.69 -22.88 -25.65
N LEU A 424 -46.57 -21.55 -25.67
CA LEU A 424 -47.16 -20.65 -24.66
C LEU A 424 -48.69 -20.84 -24.51
N ALA A 425 -49.39 -21.13 -25.60
CA ALA A 425 -50.84 -21.33 -25.63
C ALA A 425 -51.31 -22.54 -24.79
N GLU A 426 -50.52 -23.61 -24.72
CA GLU A 426 -50.85 -24.79 -23.90
C GLU A 426 -50.56 -24.56 -22.41
N ARG A 427 -49.51 -23.79 -22.09
CA ARG A 427 -49.21 -23.38 -20.71
C ARG A 427 -50.29 -22.47 -20.13
N GLU A 428 -50.85 -21.57 -20.92
CA GLU A 428 -51.96 -20.71 -20.49
C GLU A 428 -53.22 -21.52 -20.19
N ALA A 429 -53.48 -22.58 -20.96
CA ALA A 429 -54.59 -23.51 -20.71
C ALA A 429 -54.37 -24.38 -19.45
N GLU A 430 -53.15 -24.86 -19.21
CA GLU A 430 -52.83 -25.67 -18.02
C GLU A 430 -52.78 -24.84 -16.72
N LEU A 431 -52.31 -23.59 -16.79
CA LEU A 431 -52.39 -22.65 -15.65
C LEU A 431 -53.83 -22.25 -15.35
N ALA A 432 -54.67 -22.05 -16.37
CA ALA A 432 -56.09 -21.79 -16.18
C ALA A 432 -56.83 -23.01 -15.59
N ALA A 433 -56.31 -24.23 -15.79
CA ALA A 433 -56.86 -25.48 -15.26
C ALA A 433 -56.31 -25.93 -13.89
N GLY A 434 -55.38 -25.17 -13.29
CA GLY A 434 -54.99 -25.32 -11.88
C GLY A 434 -54.29 -26.63 -11.49
N LYS A 435 -53.54 -27.28 -12.38
CA LYS A 435 -52.77 -28.50 -12.06
C LYS A 435 -51.27 -28.21 -11.94
N GLY A 436 -50.81 -27.95 -10.71
CA GLY A 436 -49.40 -27.93 -10.33
C GLY A 436 -48.86 -29.34 -10.03
N ALA A 437 -47.67 -29.63 -10.54
CA ALA A 437 -47.03 -30.95 -10.61
C ALA A 437 -46.65 -31.59 -9.25
N GLY A 438 -46.78 -32.92 -9.18
CA GLY A 438 -46.27 -33.75 -8.08
C GLY A 438 -45.71 -35.09 -8.58
N GLY A 439 -44.66 -35.57 -7.91
CA GLY A 439 -44.09 -36.93 -7.98
C GLY A 439 -42.75 -37.03 -8.73
N GLY A 440 -41.70 -37.67 -8.23
CA GLY A 440 -41.52 -38.48 -7.02
C GLY A 440 -40.05 -38.95 -6.93
N ALA A 441 -39.60 -39.28 -5.72
CA ALA A 441 -38.28 -39.86 -5.43
C ALA A 441 -38.49 -41.16 -4.65
N ASP A 442 -37.78 -42.23 -5.02
CA ASP A 442 -37.72 -43.48 -4.29
C ASP A 442 -36.33 -44.14 -4.41
N GLY A 443 -35.89 -44.79 -3.33
CA GLY A 443 -34.75 -45.73 -3.30
C GLY A 443 -33.43 -45.20 -2.70
N GLY A 444 -33.09 -45.63 -1.48
CA GLY A 444 -31.81 -45.35 -0.80
C GLY A 444 -30.92 -46.57 -0.58
N ALA A 445 -29.70 -46.36 -0.04
CA ALA A 445 -29.05 -47.20 0.99
C ALA A 445 -27.64 -46.68 1.37
N GLU A 446 -27.47 -46.47 2.68
CA GLU A 446 -26.31 -46.79 3.53
C GLU A 446 -24.91 -46.14 3.35
N GLY A 447 -24.52 -45.37 4.39
CA GLY A 447 -23.30 -45.67 5.15
C GLY A 447 -22.12 -44.69 5.08
N GLY A 448 -22.03 -43.76 6.05
CA GLY A 448 -20.77 -43.16 6.49
C GLY A 448 -20.74 -41.62 6.58
N GLU A 449 -20.75 -41.08 7.81
CA GLU A 449 -20.25 -39.72 8.08
C GLU A 449 -18.70 -39.76 8.16
N PRO A 450 -17.96 -38.76 7.65
CA PRO A 450 -17.98 -37.43 8.28
C PRO A 450 -17.97 -36.22 7.33
N THR A 451 -18.47 -35.14 7.92
CA THR A 451 -18.50 -33.73 7.53
C THR A 451 -17.18 -33.17 7.01
N VAL A 452 -17.16 -32.69 5.76
CA VAL A 452 -16.38 -31.51 5.32
C VAL A 452 -17.14 -30.84 4.17
N GLU A 453 -17.77 -29.69 4.46
CA GLU A 453 -18.35 -28.81 3.45
C GLU A 453 -17.23 -28.03 2.74
N THR A 454 -17.19 -28.11 1.41
CA THR A 454 -16.58 -27.10 0.54
C THR A 454 -17.50 -26.82 -0.65
N PRO A 455 -17.39 -25.63 -1.25
CA PRO A 455 -18.54 -24.77 -1.53
C PRO A 455 -19.07 -24.94 -2.95
N THR A 456 -20.39 -24.95 -3.09
CA THR A 456 -21.09 -24.87 -4.37
C THR A 456 -21.48 -23.42 -4.69
N THR A 457 -20.72 -22.83 -5.59
CA THR A 457 -21.21 -21.81 -6.54
C THR A 457 -22.32 -22.41 -7.41
N ALA A 458 -23.53 -21.87 -7.32
CA ALA A 458 -24.36 -21.40 -8.45
C ALA A 458 -25.85 -21.37 -8.09
N ALA A 459 -26.36 -20.13 -7.99
CA ALA A 459 -27.68 -19.67 -8.41
C ALA A 459 -28.93 -20.51 -8.11
N LYS A 460 -29.75 -20.03 -7.17
CA LYS A 460 -31.21 -19.97 -7.36
C LYS A 460 -31.74 -18.58 -7.02
N SER A 461 -32.16 -17.90 -8.08
CA SER A 461 -33.13 -16.81 -8.07
C SER A 461 -34.45 -17.29 -7.46
N ALA A 462 -34.86 -16.67 -6.35
CA ALA A 462 -36.26 -16.54 -6.00
C ALA A 462 -36.43 -15.25 -5.19
N ILE A 463 -37.23 -14.37 -5.80
CA ILE A 463 -37.88 -13.18 -5.27
C ILE A 463 -38.26 -13.39 -3.80
N PHE A 464 -37.63 -12.63 -2.89
CA PHE A 464 -38.06 -12.52 -1.50
C PHE A 464 -38.45 -11.06 -1.25
N THR A 465 -39.76 -10.84 -1.22
CA THR A 465 -40.38 -9.59 -0.82
C THR A 465 -40.39 -9.51 0.71
N GLY A 466 -39.84 -8.44 1.28
CA GLY A 466 -40.19 -8.01 2.64
C GLY A 466 -39.09 -8.06 3.72
N SER A 467 -37.85 -7.64 3.45
CA SER A 467 -36.93 -7.27 4.53
C SER A 467 -37.14 -5.80 4.93
N VAL A 468 -37.15 -5.50 6.23
CA VAL A 468 -37.29 -4.14 6.80
C VAL A 468 -36.25 -3.16 6.22
N GLU A 469 -35.05 -3.64 5.90
CA GLU A 469 -33.97 -2.87 5.25
C GLU A 469 -34.24 -2.49 3.77
N ALA A 470 -35.23 -3.10 3.13
CA ALA A 470 -35.65 -2.76 1.77
C ALA A 470 -36.71 -1.64 1.79
N GLU A 471 -37.57 -1.59 2.80
CA GLU A 471 -38.51 -0.49 3.02
C GLU A 471 -37.80 0.81 3.44
N GLU A 472 -36.75 0.72 4.25
CA GLU A 472 -35.97 1.89 4.66
C GLU A 472 -35.20 2.50 3.49
N ARG A 473 -34.58 1.68 2.62
CA ARG A 473 -33.94 2.17 1.39
C ARG A 473 -34.93 2.72 0.37
N ALA A 474 -36.15 2.17 0.28
CA ALA A 474 -37.19 2.71 -0.59
C ALA A 474 -37.69 4.09 -0.10
N LYS A 475 -37.72 4.33 1.22
CA LYS A 475 -38.03 5.64 1.79
C LYS A 475 -36.91 6.66 1.58
N GLU A 476 -35.64 6.24 1.60
CA GLU A 476 -34.51 7.13 1.31
C GLU A 476 -34.36 7.49 -0.17
N PHE A 477 -34.81 6.63 -1.09
CA PHE A 477 -34.75 6.87 -2.54
C PHE A 477 -36.05 7.43 -3.16
N ALA A 478 -37.10 7.64 -2.37
CA ALA A 478 -38.28 8.36 -2.83
C ALA A 478 -37.95 9.85 -2.95
N GLY A 479 -37.86 10.34 -4.19
CA GLY A 479 -37.71 11.76 -4.49
C GLY A 479 -38.80 12.63 -3.83
N PRO A 480 -38.67 13.97 -3.90
CA PRO A 480 -39.60 14.88 -3.22
C PRO A 480 -41.05 14.55 -3.60
N GLY A 481 -41.84 14.14 -2.60
CA GLY A 481 -43.18 13.60 -2.80
C GLY A 481 -44.13 14.56 -3.51
N GLU A 482 -45.25 14.03 -3.99
CA GLU A 482 -46.24 14.71 -4.84
C GLU A 482 -46.71 16.07 -4.30
N LYS A 483 -46.74 16.25 -2.97
CA LYS A 483 -47.03 17.53 -2.30
C LYS A 483 -46.01 18.64 -2.63
N VAL A 484 -44.73 18.29 -2.80
CA VAL A 484 -43.67 19.24 -3.16
C VAL A 484 -43.77 19.64 -4.64
N TYR A 485 -44.28 18.75 -5.49
CA TYR A 485 -44.59 19.07 -6.89
C TYR A 485 -45.79 20.00 -7.02
N GLU A 486 -46.84 19.77 -6.23
CA GLU A 486 -48.01 20.65 -6.12
C GLU A 486 -47.63 22.05 -5.61
N GLU A 487 -46.80 22.14 -4.56
CA GLU A 487 -46.31 23.42 -4.01
C GLU A 487 -45.49 24.23 -5.03
N ARG A 488 -44.65 23.56 -5.83
CA ARG A 488 -43.88 24.21 -6.90
C ARG A 488 -44.75 24.64 -8.07
N LYS A 489 -45.79 23.87 -8.42
CA LYS A 489 -46.78 24.26 -9.44
C LYS A 489 -47.58 25.49 -9.00
N LEU A 490 -48.07 25.52 -7.77
CA LEU A 490 -48.77 26.67 -7.19
C LEU A 490 -47.88 27.92 -7.14
N SER A 491 -46.62 27.76 -6.74
CA SER A 491 -45.64 28.85 -6.72
C SER A 491 -45.32 29.38 -8.14
N ALA A 492 -45.28 28.50 -9.13
CA ALA A 492 -45.04 28.86 -10.53
C ALA A 492 -46.24 29.53 -11.21
N GLU A 493 -47.47 29.20 -10.80
CA GLU A 493 -48.69 29.88 -11.27
C GLU A 493 -48.85 31.28 -10.65
N THR A 494 -48.48 31.44 -9.37
CA THR A 494 -48.53 32.75 -8.69
C THR A 494 -47.55 33.76 -9.31
N GLN A 495 -46.46 33.29 -9.94
CA GLN A 495 -45.44 34.13 -10.56
C GLN A 495 -45.77 34.55 -12.01
N LYS A 496 -46.87 34.06 -12.60
CA LYS A 496 -47.31 34.35 -13.98
C LYS A 496 -48.58 35.22 -14.04
N LEU A 497 -48.66 36.27 -13.23
CA LEU A 497 -49.60 37.36 -13.46
C LEU A 497 -48.92 38.45 -14.30
N PRO A 498 -49.53 38.92 -15.40
CA PRO A 498 -48.93 39.89 -16.30
C PRO A 498 -48.88 41.29 -15.66
N VAL A 499 -47.75 41.96 -15.87
CA VAL A 499 -47.60 43.41 -15.71
C VAL A 499 -48.57 44.09 -16.67
N THR A 500 -49.61 44.73 -16.14
CA THR A 500 -50.40 45.72 -16.86
C THR A 500 -49.93 47.11 -16.47
N ASP A 501 -49.28 47.79 -17.41
CA ASP A 501 -49.12 49.24 -17.40
C ASP A 501 -50.48 49.91 -17.57
N THR A 502 -50.87 50.78 -16.63
CA THR A 502 -51.67 51.98 -16.91
C THR A 502 -51.47 53.06 -15.83
N GLU A 503 -50.88 54.15 -16.30
CA GLU A 503 -51.28 55.55 -16.06
C GLU A 503 -51.28 56.20 -14.67
N THR A 504 -50.31 57.12 -14.53
CA THR A 504 -50.46 58.57 -14.31
C THR A 504 -51.25 59.14 -13.11
N LYS A 505 -50.58 60.12 -12.47
CA LYS A 505 -51.04 61.13 -11.47
C LYS A 505 -51.03 60.58 -10.03
N GLU A 506 -50.45 61.25 -9.04
CA GLU A 506 -50.61 62.67 -8.72
C GLU A 506 -49.54 63.12 -7.71
N ASN A 507 -49.27 64.43 -7.72
CA ASN A 507 -48.45 65.19 -6.77
C ASN A 507 -48.63 64.82 -5.29
N ILE A 508 -47.53 64.81 -4.52
CA ILE A 508 -47.11 65.85 -3.55
C ILE A 508 -45.73 65.47 -2.99
#